data_AF-A0A2N2LIA3-F1
#
_entry.id   AF-A0A2N2LIA3-F1
#
_cell.length_a   1.000
_cell.length_b   1.000
_cell.length_c   1.000
_cell.angle_alpha   90.00
_cell.angle_beta   90.00
_cell.angle_gamma   90.00
#
_symmetry.space_group_name_H-M   'P 1'
#
loop_
_entity.id
_entity.type
_entity.pdbx_description
1 polymer ?
#
loop_
_entity_poly.entity_id
_entity_poly.type
_entity_poly.pdbx_seq_one_letter_code
_entity_poly.pdbx_strand_id
1 'polypeptide(L)' 'MKTILRSQELSCPSCINKIEKALTGTEGVSTAKVHFNSGRIEVVHDAQIASTQKLVEVVRSLGYESKVSPF' A
#
# COMPACT_ATOMS: atom_id res chain seq x y z
N MET A 1 -4.12 8.14 10.30
CA MET A 1 -5.28 7.68 9.51
C MET A 1 -5.02 6.29 8.98
N LYS A 2 -6.04 5.41 8.91
CA LYS A 2 -5.91 4.08 8.27
C LYS A 2 -6.57 4.14 6.89
N THR A 3 -5.86 3.69 5.86
CA THR A 3 -6.36 3.56 4.50
C THR A 3 -6.17 2.13 4.02
N ILE A 4 -7.17 1.64 3.29
CA ILE A 4 -7.12 0.32 2.67
C ILE A 4 -6.96 0.53 1.16
N LEU A 5 -5.95 -0.11 0.58
CA LEU A 5 -5.78 -0.23 -0.86
C LEU A 5 -6.08 -1.68 -1.27
N ARG A 6 -6.55 -1.87 -2.49
CA ARG A 6 -6.67 -3.18 -3.12
C ARG A 6 -5.80 -3.24 -4.37
N SER A 7 -5.12 -4.36 -4.55
CA SER A 7 -4.40 -4.72 -5.77
C SER A 7 -4.92 -6.07 -6.27
N GLN A 8 -5.09 -6.20 -7.59
CA GLN A 8 -5.59 -7.42 -8.23
C GLN A 8 -4.45 -8.39 -8.60
N GLU A 9 -3.22 -7.90 -8.71
CA GLU A 9 -2.08 -8.67 -9.21
C GLU A 9 -0.96 -8.80 -8.17
N LEU A 10 -1.26 -9.46 -7.06
CA LEU A 10 -0.23 -9.95 -6.15
C LEU A 10 -0.08 -11.45 -6.41
N SER A 11 1.00 -11.86 -7.08
CA SER A 11 1.24 -13.26 -7.48
C SER A 11 2.51 -13.88 -6.87
N CYS A 12 3.35 -13.11 -6.15
CA CYS A 12 4.54 -13.65 -5.50
C CYS A 12 4.73 -13.12 -4.05
N PRO A 13 5.14 -13.97 -3.09
CA PRO A 13 5.49 -13.55 -1.73
C PRO A 13 6.56 -12.45 -1.67
N SER A 14 7.45 -12.41 -2.66
CA SER A 14 8.49 -11.38 -2.75
C SER A 14 7.92 -9.97 -3.03
N CYS A 15 6.73 -9.87 -3.63
CA CYS A 15 6.04 -8.61 -3.89
C CYS A 15 5.54 -7.97 -2.58
N ILE A 16 5.12 -8.78 -1.61
CA ILE A 16 4.59 -8.36 -0.30
C ILE A 16 5.63 -7.50 0.42
N ASN A 17 6.82 -8.06 0.66
CA ASN A 17 7.90 -7.37 1.36
C ASN A 17 8.34 -6.10 0.63
N LYS A 18 8.34 -6.09 -0.72
CA LYS A 18 8.68 -4.89 -1.50
C LYS A 18 7.67 -3.77 -1.27
N ILE A 19 6.38 -4.08 -1.34
CA ILE A 19 5.31 -3.10 -1.15
C ILE A 19 5.29 -2.57 0.28
N GLU A 20 5.39 -3.45 1.28
CA GLU A 20 5.43 -3.05 2.69
C GLU A 20 6.63 -2.14 2.98
N LYS A 21 7.83 -2.50 2.50
CA LYS A 21 9.03 -1.66 2.68
C LYS A 21 8.92 -0.31 1.98
N ALA A 22 8.39 -0.25 0.76
CA ALA A 22 8.23 1.01 0.05
C ALA A 22 7.22 1.93 0.75
N LEU A 23 6.10 1.38 1.20
CA LEU A 23 5.08 2.14 1.93
C LEU A 23 5.60 2.60 3.29
N THR A 24 6.19 1.72 4.09
CA THR A 24 6.77 2.11 5.40
C THR A 24 7.97 3.04 5.30
N GLY A 25 8.69 3.02 4.18
CA GLY A 25 9.75 3.99 3.88
C GLY A 25 9.23 5.34 3.37
N THR A 26 7.93 5.48 3.13
CA THR A 26 7.33 6.75 2.71
C THR A 26 7.12 7.65 3.92
N GLU A 27 7.55 8.90 3.83
CA GLU A 27 7.34 9.89 4.89
C GLU A 27 5.85 10.06 5.20
N GLY A 28 5.51 10.05 6.49
CA GLY A 28 4.12 10.08 6.95
C GLY A 28 3.47 8.71 7.08
N VAL A 29 4.09 7.61 6.67
CA VAL A 29 3.57 6.25 6.89
C VAL A 29 4.14 5.66 8.18
N SER A 30 3.27 5.27 9.11
CA SER A 30 3.67 4.57 10.33
C SER A 30 3.80 3.07 10.14
N THR A 31 2.81 2.45 9.48
CA THR A 31 2.82 0.98 9.25
C THR A 31 2.12 0.65 7.95
N ALA A 32 2.57 -0.43 7.29
CA ALA A 32 1.91 -1.01 6.14
C ALA A 32 1.84 -2.54 6.31
N LYS A 33 0.69 -3.14 6.00
CA LYS A 33 0.46 -4.58 6.01
C LYS A 33 -0.17 -5.01 4.70
N VAL A 34 0.41 -5.99 4.03
CA VAL A 34 -0.08 -6.51 2.75
C VAL A 34 -0.62 -7.92 2.94
N HIS A 35 -1.91 -8.09 2.68
CA HIS A 35 -2.64 -9.36 2.71
C HIS A 35 -2.76 -9.93 1.29
N PHE A 36 -1.76 -10.72 0.91
CA PHE A 36 -1.68 -11.37 -0.40
C PHE A 36 -2.92 -12.20 -0.76
N ASN A 37 -3.40 -13.03 0.17
CA ASN A 37 -4.56 -13.91 -0.06
C ASN A 37 -5.84 -13.16 -0.47
N SER A 38 -5.98 -11.88 -0.10
CA SER A 38 -7.16 -11.07 -0.38
C SER A 38 -6.88 -9.85 -1.26
N GLY A 39 -5.62 -9.65 -1.70
CA GLY A 39 -5.20 -8.46 -2.42
C GLY A 39 -5.32 -7.16 -1.62
N ARG A 40 -5.50 -7.23 -0.30
CA ARG A 40 -5.77 -6.08 0.58
C ARG A 40 -4.47 -5.53 1.15
N ILE A 41 -4.31 -4.21 1.13
CA ILE A 41 -3.13 -3.51 1.66
C ILE A 41 -3.64 -2.50 2.68
N GLU A 42 -3.26 -2.67 3.94
CA GLU A 42 -3.61 -1.75 5.01
C GLU A 42 -2.44 -0.82 5.29
N VAL A 43 -2.67 0.48 5.23
CA VAL A 43 -1.64 1.49 5.49
C VAL A 43 -2.12 2.43 6.56
N VAL A 44 -1.33 2.58 7.63
CA VAL A 44 -1.50 3.61 8.65
C VAL A 44 -0.55 4.73 8.34
N HIS A 45 -1.10 5.90 8.04
CA HIS A 45 -0.36 7.07 7.59
C HIS A 45 -0.99 8.37 8.08
N ASP A 46 -0.24 9.45 8.08
CA ASP A 46 -0.74 10.79 8.31
C ASP A 46 -1.24 11.39 6.99
N ALA A 47 -2.56 11.63 6.89
CA ALA A 47 -3.19 12.15 5.68
C ALA A 47 -2.76 13.58 5.32
N GLN A 48 -2.13 14.31 6.25
CA GLN A 48 -1.54 15.62 5.96
C GLN A 48 -0.18 15.52 5.26
N ILE A 49 0.54 14.41 5.46
CA ILE A 49 1.90 14.20 4.94
C ILE A 49 1.88 13.23 3.74
N ALA A 50 1.19 12.10 3.89
CA ALA A 50 1.00 11.08 2.88
C ALA A 50 -0.48 11.02 2.47
N SER A 51 -0.83 11.50 1.27
CA SER A 51 -2.19 11.34 0.77
C SER A 51 -2.44 9.91 0.29
N THR A 52 -3.70 9.49 0.24
CA THR A 52 -4.06 8.18 -0.31
C THR A 52 -3.60 7.99 -1.76
N GLN A 53 -3.58 9.08 -2.54
CA GLN A 53 -3.03 9.11 -3.90
C GLN A 53 -1.53 8.81 -3.90
N LYS A 54 -0.76 9.44 -2.99
CA LYS A 54 0.67 9.18 -2.83
C LYS A 54 0.95 7.71 -2.54
N LEU A 55 0.17 7.09 -1.66
CA LEU A 55 0.30 5.66 -1.36
C LEU A 55 0.06 4.79 -2.60
N VAL A 56 -0.95 5.12 -3.41
CA VAL A 56 -1.24 4.43 -4.67
C VAL A 56 -0.08 4.61 -5.66
N GLU A 57 0.49 5.80 -5.76
CA GLU A 57 1.65 6.08 -6.61
C GLU A 57 2.88 5.28 -6.19
N VAL A 58 3.15 5.16 -4.88
CA VAL A 58 4.24 4.33 -4.37
C VAL A 58 4.08 2.88 -4.83
N VAL A 59 2.87 2.31 -4.69
CA VAL A 59 2.60 0.95 -5.16
C VAL A 59 2.71 0.83 -6.69
N ARG A 60 2.26 1.85 -7.44
CA ARG A 60 2.40 1.92 -8.89
C ARG A 60 3.85 2.01 -9.36
N SER A 61 4.70 2.74 -8.64
CA SER A 61 6.13 2.86 -8.96
C SER A 61 6.88 1.53 -8.85
N LEU A 62 6.34 0.59 -8.06
CA LEU A 62 6.84 -0.78 -7.97
C LEU A 62 6.32 -1.69 -9.10
N GLY A 63 5.44 -1.18 -9.97
CA GLY A 63 4.84 -1.90 -11.08
C GLY A 63 3.50 -2.58 -10.74
N TYR A 64 2.88 -2.29 -9.60
CA TYR A 64 1.60 -2.88 -9.21
C TYR A 64 0.46 -1.87 -9.30
N GLU A 65 -0.64 -2.26 -9.93
CA GLU A 65 -1.86 -1.46 -9.87
C GLU A 65 -2.51 -1.61 -8.48
N SER A 66 -2.77 -0.48 -7.83
CA SER A 66 -3.58 -0.43 -6.61
C SER A 66 -4.61 0.67 -6.66
N LYS A 67 -5.71 0.49 -5.95
CA LYS A 67 -6.80 1.48 -5.83
C LYS A 67 -7.24 1.57 -4.38
N VAL A 68 -7.66 2.77 -3.96
CA VAL A 68 -8.25 2.96 -2.63
C VAL A 68 -9.58 2.19 -2.59
N SER A 69 -9.73 1.33 -1.58
CA SER A 69 -10.94 0.53 -1.35
C SER A 69 -11.58 0.95 -0.03
N PRO A 70 -12.86 1.34 -0.01
CA PRO A 70 -13.57 1.69 1.22
C PRO A 70 -14.05 0.46 2.04
N PHE A 71 -13.76 -0.77 1.58
CA PHE A 71 -14.19 -2.03 2.20
C PHE A 71 -13.01 -2.80 2.85
#